data_AF-A0AAW2YHD2-F1
#
_entry.id   AF-A0AAW2YHD2-F1
#
_cell.length_a   1.000
_cell.length_b   1.000
_cell.length_c   1.000
_cell.angle_alpha   90.00
_cell.angle_beta   90.00
_cell.angle_gamma   90.00
#
_symmetry.space_group_name_H-M   'P 1'
#
loop_
_entity.id
_entity.type
_entity.pdbx_description
1 polymer ?
#
loop_
_entity_poly.entity_id
_entity_poly.type
_entity_poly.pdbx_seq_one_letter_code
_entity_poly.pdbx_strand_id
1 'polypeptide(L)'
;MSTNVLGASRDADYGSNIIYDDGSGYQNVEVSVETPPPNTNYVDVKQKKKDVEPLWRSMIKVFLILVLFLAFVGVVVLIVELIEADHNKQVFTLNIHIKLGQSCADEAIRINRLITSYDPQQQIDLVATSEPHLTMYLTTFYIRHEKDIYKSLNQTLSNYKYDCLLQTNPRLNPPTLTNTYALWDTNNPSCLQELSDRIVNATYPYIDERAKMQAPSWIDELPEPIKSLKKKMIKDFGSPNVFSQFQPHITVAHDDIDRDVMNTVLKGSVSATNNCTIQIRQVSVGSVGNYGTVMRGKDKWSFLFDF
;
A
#
# COMPACT_ATOMS: atom_id res chain seq x y z
N MET A 1 -25.23 11.74 -40.81
CA MET A 1 -26.52 11.49 -40.15
C MET A 1 -26.36 11.86 -38.70
N SER A 2 -27.10 12.89 -38.29
CA SER A 2 -27.08 13.52 -36.97
C SER A 2 -28.11 12.85 -36.08
N THR A 3 -27.73 12.51 -34.84
CA THR A 3 -28.66 12.58 -33.70
C THR A 3 -27.88 12.86 -32.42
N ASN A 4 -28.07 14.08 -31.93
CA ASN A 4 -27.83 14.53 -30.56
C ASN A 4 -28.67 13.71 -29.57
N VAL A 5 -28.15 13.48 -28.37
CA VAL A 5 -28.96 13.42 -27.13
C VAL A 5 -28.19 14.12 -26.01
N LEU A 6 -28.78 15.22 -25.55
CA LEU A 6 -28.46 15.96 -24.33
C LEU A 6 -29.32 15.44 -23.18
N GLY A 7 -28.77 15.46 -21.96
CA GLY A 7 -29.50 15.39 -20.69
C GLY A 7 -28.49 15.51 -19.54
N ALA A 8 -28.25 16.71 -19.00
CA ALA A 8 -28.94 17.29 -17.83
C ALA A 8 -28.74 16.43 -16.56
N SER A 9 -27.81 16.79 -15.66
CA SER A 9 -27.86 17.85 -14.63
C SER A 9 -28.51 17.38 -13.32
N ARG A 10 -27.66 17.37 -12.28
CA ARG A 10 -27.90 17.67 -10.85
C ARG A 10 -29.07 16.97 -10.14
N ASP A 11 -28.77 16.28 -9.03
CA ASP A 11 -28.97 16.87 -7.70
C ASP A 11 -28.32 16.01 -6.62
N ALA A 12 -27.70 16.71 -5.67
CA ALA A 12 -27.15 16.16 -4.44
C ALA A 12 -28.27 16.11 -3.39
N ASP A 13 -28.35 15.03 -2.62
CA ASP A 13 -29.13 15.04 -1.39
C ASP A 13 -28.34 14.34 -0.27
N TYR A 14 -27.89 15.15 0.67
CA TYR A 14 -27.17 14.77 1.89
C TYR A 14 -28.20 14.58 2.99
N GLY A 15 -28.61 13.33 3.23
CA GLY A 15 -29.49 12.97 4.34
C GLY A 15 -28.72 12.87 5.67
N SER A 16 -28.56 13.99 6.38
CA SER A 16 -28.10 14.01 7.77
C SER A 16 -29.31 13.83 8.72
N ASN A 17 -29.46 12.64 9.29
CA ASN A 17 -30.40 12.41 10.38
C ASN A 17 -29.76 12.82 11.71
N ILE A 18 -30.09 14.04 12.18
CA ILE A 18 -29.90 14.47 13.56
C ILE A 18 -31.24 14.25 14.27
N ILE A 19 -31.27 13.33 15.23
CA ILE A 19 -32.42 13.14 16.13
C ILE A 19 -32.22 14.09 17.32
N TYR A 20 -33.07 15.11 17.41
CA TYR A 20 -33.31 15.88 18.63
C TYR A 20 -34.39 15.16 19.44
N ASP A 21 -34.18 15.05 20.76
CA ASP A 21 -35.18 14.60 21.73
C ASP A 21 -35.61 15.83 22.56
N ASP A 22 -36.80 16.35 22.27
CA ASP A 22 -37.46 17.50 22.92
C ASP A 22 -38.75 17.05 23.63
N GLY A 23 -38.65 16.12 24.57
CA GLY A 23 -39.78 15.67 25.38
C GLY A 23 -40.17 16.60 26.54
N SER A 24 -40.76 17.77 26.24
CA SER A 24 -41.49 18.58 27.24
C SER A 24 -42.90 18.04 27.47
N GLY A 25 -43.17 17.51 28.68
CA GLY A 25 -44.50 17.09 29.12
C GLY A 25 -44.91 17.80 30.40
N TYR A 26 -45.69 18.89 30.29
CA TYR A 26 -46.40 19.50 31.39
C TYR A 26 -47.70 18.74 31.66
N GLN A 27 -47.85 18.15 32.85
CA GLN A 27 -49.16 17.79 33.40
C GLN A 27 -49.44 18.61 34.66
N ASN A 28 -50.53 19.36 34.60
CA ASN A 28 -51.18 20.01 35.73
C ASN A 28 -51.77 18.95 36.66
N VAL A 29 -51.41 18.97 37.94
CA VAL A 29 -52.09 18.21 38.99
C VAL A 29 -52.48 19.15 40.11
N GLU A 30 -53.76 19.05 40.47
CA GLU A 30 -54.50 19.88 41.42
C GLU A 30 -53.89 19.89 42.82
N VAL A 31 -53.92 21.09 43.40
CA VAL A 31 -53.52 21.42 44.77
C VAL A 31 -54.61 20.95 45.73
N SER A 32 -54.28 19.95 46.54
CA SER A 32 -55.03 19.57 47.75
C SER A 32 -54.16 19.91 48.97
N VAL A 33 -54.53 20.98 49.68
CA VAL A 33 -53.86 21.43 50.90
C VAL A 33 -54.34 20.57 52.07
N GLU A 34 -53.60 19.49 52.35
CA GLU A 34 -53.67 18.82 53.65
C GLU A 34 -52.45 19.20 54.48
N THR A 35 -52.71 19.86 55.61
CA THR A 35 -51.72 20.26 56.61
C THR A 35 -51.05 19.02 57.21
N PRO A 36 -49.73 18.84 57.07
CA PRO A 36 -49.04 17.70 57.65
C PRO A 36 -48.95 17.87 59.18
N PRO A 37 -49.14 16.79 59.95
CA PRO A 37 -48.89 16.80 61.38
C PRO A 37 -47.40 17.04 61.67
N PRO A 38 -47.05 17.67 62.79
CA PRO A 38 -45.66 17.97 63.15
C PRO A 38 -44.96 16.68 63.56
N ASN A 39 -44.34 16.00 62.59
CA ASN A 39 -43.55 14.80 62.87
C ASN A 39 -42.06 15.16 62.94
N THR A 40 -41.62 15.43 64.15
CA THR A 40 -40.23 15.64 64.56
C THR A 40 -39.43 14.35 64.44
N ASN A 41 -39.10 13.94 63.23
CA ASN A 41 -37.93 13.10 63.01
C ASN A 41 -36.72 14.03 62.87
N TYR A 42 -36.19 14.43 64.02
CA TYR A 42 -34.82 14.95 64.13
C TYR A 42 -33.90 13.80 63.72
N VAL A 43 -33.70 13.64 62.41
CA VAL A 43 -32.67 12.75 61.88
C VAL A 43 -31.37 13.31 62.40
N ASP A 44 -30.78 12.60 63.36
CA ASP A 44 -29.51 12.96 63.98
C ASP A 44 -28.49 13.19 62.86
N VAL A 45 -28.16 14.47 62.63
CA VAL A 45 -27.20 14.92 61.62
C VAL A 45 -25.83 14.27 61.85
N LYS A 46 -25.56 13.77 63.07
CA LYS A 46 -24.36 13.00 63.39
C LYS A 46 -24.38 11.57 62.82
N GLN A 47 -25.56 10.96 62.60
CA GLN A 47 -25.68 9.63 62.01
C GLN A 47 -25.37 9.65 60.50
N LYS A 48 -25.93 10.63 59.75
CA LYS A 48 -25.65 10.80 58.31
C LYS A 48 -24.17 11.04 57.99
N LYS A 49 -23.42 11.64 58.93
CA LYS A 49 -21.97 11.88 58.77
C LYS A 49 -21.14 10.59 58.86
N LYS A 50 -21.62 9.59 59.61
CA LYS A 50 -20.96 8.27 59.74
C LYS A 50 -21.14 7.40 58.50
N ASP A 51 -22.24 7.55 57.76
CA ASP A 51 -22.52 6.74 56.57
C ASP A 51 -21.84 7.25 55.28
N VAL A 52 -21.38 8.50 55.27
CA VAL A 52 -20.70 9.12 54.09
C VAL A 52 -19.19 8.84 54.08
N GLU A 53 -18.54 8.70 55.23
CA GLU A 53 -17.12 8.33 55.32
C GLU A 53 -16.74 7.02 54.57
N PRO A 54 -17.49 5.91 54.70
CA PRO A 54 -17.15 4.67 53.99
C PRO A 54 -17.37 4.77 52.46
N LEU A 55 -18.31 5.62 52.03
CA LEU A 55 -18.65 5.84 50.63
C LEU A 55 -17.53 6.62 49.91
N TRP A 56 -17.03 7.69 50.53
CA TRP A 56 -15.92 8.48 49.98
C TRP A 56 -14.62 7.68 49.90
N ARG A 57 -14.31 6.86 50.93
CA ARG A 57 -13.15 5.95 50.89
C ARG A 57 -13.25 4.92 49.76
N SER A 58 -14.45 4.40 49.50
CA SER A 58 -14.69 3.49 48.38
C SER A 58 -14.52 4.18 47.02
N MET A 59 -15.01 5.41 46.86
CA MET A 59 -14.80 6.20 45.64
C MET A 59 -13.32 6.49 45.37
N ILE A 60 -12.54 6.85 46.39
CA ILE A 60 -11.09 7.06 46.25
C ILE A 60 -10.39 5.78 45.79
N LYS A 61 -10.74 4.62 46.35
CA LYS A 61 -10.17 3.33 45.92
C LYS A 61 -10.50 3.02 44.47
N VAL A 62 -11.76 3.19 44.05
CA VAL A 62 -12.16 2.98 42.65
C VAL A 62 -11.40 3.93 41.71
N PHE A 63 -11.27 5.20 42.09
CA PHE A 63 -10.50 6.16 41.31
C PHE A 63 -9.02 5.76 41.19
N LEU A 64 -8.38 5.37 42.28
CA LEU A 64 -6.98 4.91 42.26
C LEU A 64 -6.80 3.65 41.40
N ILE A 65 -7.72 2.68 41.51
CA ILE A 65 -7.71 1.48 40.66
C ILE A 65 -7.82 1.87 39.19
N LEU A 66 -8.72 2.79 38.84
CA LEU A 66 -8.90 3.26 37.48
C LEU A 66 -7.66 3.98 36.94
N VAL A 67 -7.02 4.83 37.75
CA VAL A 67 -5.77 5.51 37.39
C VAL A 67 -4.63 4.50 37.18
N LEU A 68 -4.48 3.52 38.06
CA LEU A 68 -3.47 2.46 37.91
C LEU A 68 -3.73 1.60 36.68
N PHE A 69 -4.98 1.26 36.41
CA PHE A 69 -5.37 0.53 35.21
C PHE A 69 -5.02 1.32 33.94
N LEU A 70 -5.36 2.61 33.88
CA LEU A 70 -5.02 3.47 32.75
C LEU A 70 -3.50 3.62 32.58
N ALA A 71 -2.75 3.76 33.67
CA ALA A 71 -1.30 3.81 33.63
C ALA A 71 -0.70 2.48 33.10
N PHE A 72 -1.23 1.35 33.55
CA PHE A 72 -0.82 0.03 33.07
C PHE A 72 -1.10 -0.14 31.57
N VAL A 73 -2.32 0.20 31.12
CA VAL A 73 -2.68 0.17 29.69
C VAL A 73 -1.76 1.09 28.88
N GLY A 74 -1.49 2.30 29.37
CA GLY A 74 -0.57 3.25 28.73
C GLY A 74 0.85 2.69 28.58
N VAL A 75 1.37 2.02 29.62
CA VAL A 75 2.69 1.37 29.56
C VAL A 75 2.70 0.21 28.55
N VAL A 76 1.66 -0.62 28.51
CA VAL A 76 1.56 -1.73 27.55
C VAL A 76 1.51 -1.19 26.11
N VAL A 77 0.69 -0.18 25.84
CA VAL A 77 0.61 0.46 24.51
C VAL A 77 1.97 1.03 24.12
N LEU A 78 2.64 1.76 25.02
CA LEU A 78 3.98 2.30 24.76
C LEU A 78 5.01 1.21 24.44
N ILE A 79 4.98 0.08 25.17
CA ILE A 79 5.88 -1.05 24.90
C ILE A 79 5.61 -1.65 23.52
N VAL A 80 4.35 -1.83 23.13
CA VAL A 80 3.97 -2.32 21.80
C VAL A 80 4.46 -1.37 20.71
N GLU A 81 4.24 -0.07 20.86
CA GLU A 81 4.71 0.95 19.90
C GLU A 81 6.24 0.97 19.78
N LEU A 82 6.96 0.84 20.89
CA LEU A 82 8.43 0.78 20.88
C LEU A 82 8.95 -0.49 20.18
N ILE A 83 8.31 -1.63 20.40
CA ILE A 83 8.64 -2.90 19.73
C ILE A 83 8.37 -2.79 18.23
N GLU A 84 7.22 -2.23 17.83
CA GLU A 84 6.91 -2.00 16.41
C GLU A 84 7.88 -1.02 15.75
N ALA A 85 8.24 0.06 16.45
CA ALA A 85 9.21 1.04 15.97
C ALA A 85 10.61 0.43 15.80
N ASP A 86 11.06 -0.43 16.72
CA ASP A 86 12.33 -1.14 16.59
C ASP A 86 12.29 -2.14 15.41
N HIS A 87 11.21 -2.92 15.29
CA HIS A 87 11.07 -3.86 14.17
C HIS A 87 11.00 -3.18 12.81
N ASN A 88 10.36 -2.01 12.70
CA ASN A 88 10.31 -1.26 11.45
C ASN A 88 11.67 -0.68 11.06
N LYS A 89 12.57 -0.42 12.01
CA LYS A 89 13.97 -0.05 11.74
C LYS A 89 14.83 -1.23 11.29
N GLN A 90 14.32 -2.45 11.33
CA GLN A 90 15.07 -3.67 10.98
C GLN A 90 14.71 -4.24 9.61
N VAL A 91 13.90 -3.54 8.82
CA VAL A 91 13.56 -3.96 7.45
C VAL A 91 13.76 -2.86 6.42
N PHE A 92 13.95 -3.26 5.17
CA PHE A 92 13.80 -2.38 4.01
C PHE A 92 13.07 -3.13 2.90
N THR A 93 12.38 -2.38 2.04
CA THR A 93 11.82 -2.91 0.80
C THR A 93 12.80 -2.62 -0.34
N LEU A 94 13.16 -3.64 -1.10
CA LEU A 94 14.03 -3.50 -2.28
C LEU A 94 13.28 -3.86 -3.53
N ASN A 95 13.58 -3.12 -4.60
CA ASN A 95 13.26 -3.50 -5.95
C ASN A 95 14.55 -3.89 -6.67
N ILE A 96 14.69 -5.18 -6.98
CA ILE A 96 15.74 -5.70 -7.84
C ILE A 96 15.22 -5.61 -9.27
N HIS A 97 15.89 -4.82 -10.10
CA HIS A 97 15.36 -4.42 -11.40
C HIS A 97 16.45 -4.37 -12.48
N ILE A 98 16.00 -4.41 -13.74
CA ILE A 98 16.84 -4.13 -14.89
C ILE A 98 16.75 -2.64 -15.21
N LYS A 99 17.92 -2.00 -15.42
CA LYS A 99 17.98 -0.64 -15.95
C LYS A 99 17.63 -0.64 -17.43
N LEU A 100 16.76 0.28 -17.82
CA LEU A 100 16.43 0.47 -19.23
C LEU A 100 17.58 1.20 -19.92
N GLY A 101 17.86 0.84 -21.18
CA GLY A 101 18.71 1.64 -22.04
C GLY A 101 18.09 3.01 -22.30
N GLN A 102 18.91 4.02 -22.60
CA GLN A 102 18.49 5.42 -22.72
C GLN A 102 17.25 5.61 -23.60
N SER A 103 17.20 4.97 -24.77
CA SER A 103 16.05 5.08 -25.68
C SER A 103 14.74 4.55 -25.08
N CYS A 104 14.79 3.44 -24.35
CA CYS A 104 13.60 2.88 -23.70
C CYS A 104 13.16 3.71 -22.49
N ALA A 105 14.14 4.21 -21.73
CA ALA A 105 13.88 5.10 -20.60
C ALA A 105 13.22 6.41 -21.06
N ASP A 106 13.72 7.01 -22.14
CA ASP A 106 13.16 8.23 -22.71
C ASP A 106 11.74 8.02 -23.24
N GLU A 107 11.46 6.87 -23.87
CA GLU A 107 10.11 6.53 -24.32
C GLU A 107 9.16 6.32 -23.14
N ALA A 108 9.58 5.62 -22.08
CA ALA A 108 8.78 5.46 -20.87
C ALA A 108 8.48 6.80 -20.19
N ILE A 109 9.47 7.71 -20.14
CA ILE A 109 9.29 9.08 -19.63
C ILE A 109 8.34 9.88 -20.53
N ARG A 110 8.45 9.75 -21.85
CA ARG A 110 7.55 10.40 -22.82
C ARG A 110 6.11 9.95 -22.60
N ILE A 111 5.88 8.64 -22.42
CA ILE A 111 4.57 8.07 -22.15
C ILE A 111 4.03 8.59 -20.81
N ASN A 112 4.83 8.56 -19.74
CA ASN A 112 4.44 9.09 -18.43
C ASN A 112 4.02 10.56 -18.54
N ARG A 113 4.84 11.44 -19.14
CA ARG A 113 4.49 12.86 -19.36
C ARG A 113 3.20 13.05 -20.14
N LEU A 114 2.98 12.23 -21.17
CA LEU A 114 1.78 12.30 -21.97
C LEU A 114 0.56 11.95 -21.11
N ILE A 115 0.63 10.87 -20.33
CA ILE A 115 -0.43 10.50 -19.37
C ILE A 115 -0.65 11.64 -18.36
N THR A 116 0.40 12.13 -17.70
CA THR A 116 0.33 13.23 -16.72
C THR A 116 -0.29 14.51 -17.29
N SER A 117 -0.09 14.79 -18.58
CA SER A 117 -0.67 16.00 -19.21
C SER A 117 -2.19 15.96 -19.35
N TYR A 118 -2.77 14.77 -19.40
CA TYR A 118 -4.22 14.55 -19.44
C TYR A 118 -4.80 14.17 -18.08
N ASP A 119 -4.02 13.44 -17.29
CA ASP A 119 -4.33 12.98 -15.95
C ASP A 119 -3.27 13.52 -14.96
N PRO A 120 -3.44 14.76 -14.46
CA PRO A 120 -2.53 15.32 -13.48
C PRO A 120 -2.66 14.67 -12.09
N GLN A 121 -3.63 13.77 -11.89
CA GLN A 121 -3.85 13.07 -10.62
C GLN A 121 -3.07 11.76 -10.52
N GLN A 122 -2.61 11.20 -11.65
CA GLN A 122 -1.68 10.07 -11.64
C GLN A 122 -0.45 10.36 -10.75
N GLN A 123 -0.01 9.36 -9.99
CA GLN A 123 0.92 9.58 -8.87
C GLN A 123 2.37 9.12 -9.13
N ILE A 124 2.73 8.78 -10.37
CA ILE A 124 4.09 8.39 -10.73
C ILE A 124 4.76 9.51 -11.55
N ASP A 125 5.90 10.01 -11.07
CA ASP A 125 6.71 10.96 -11.83
C ASP A 125 8.03 10.28 -12.24
N LEU A 126 8.11 9.83 -13.49
CA LEU A 126 9.31 9.21 -14.03
C LEU A 126 10.41 10.22 -14.38
N VAL A 127 10.18 11.52 -14.23
CA VAL A 127 11.18 12.57 -14.49
C VAL A 127 11.91 12.93 -13.20
N ALA A 128 11.17 13.22 -12.13
CA ALA A 128 11.74 13.81 -10.91
C ALA A 128 12.00 12.79 -9.80
N THR A 129 11.06 11.89 -9.52
CA THR A 129 11.08 11.09 -8.28
C THR A 129 11.40 9.62 -8.53
N SER A 130 10.87 9.05 -9.62
CA SER A 130 11.02 7.65 -9.97
C SER A 130 11.81 7.49 -11.26
N GLU A 131 12.33 6.28 -11.48
CA GLU A 131 13.02 5.91 -12.70
C GLU A 131 12.30 4.77 -13.45
N PRO A 132 12.27 4.82 -14.80
CA PRO A 132 11.81 3.71 -15.61
C PRO A 132 12.69 2.47 -15.40
N HIS A 133 12.07 1.33 -15.11
CA HIS A 133 12.77 0.07 -14.85
C HIS A 133 11.85 -1.12 -15.15
N LEU A 134 12.45 -2.31 -15.25
CA LEU A 134 11.72 -3.59 -15.31
C LEU A 134 12.01 -4.35 -14.01
N THR A 135 10.98 -4.55 -13.19
CA THR A 135 11.09 -5.22 -11.88
C THR A 135 11.32 -6.72 -12.07
N MET A 136 12.40 -7.24 -11.47
CA MET A 136 12.69 -8.67 -11.40
C MET A 136 12.15 -9.28 -10.12
N TYR A 137 12.35 -8.60 -8.99
CA TYR A 137 11.85 -9.03 -7.69
C TYR A 137 11.67 -7.83 -6.75
N LEU A 138 10.47 -7.71 -6.18
CA LEU A 138 10.09 -6.65 -5.25
C LEU A 138 9.55 -7.29 -3.97
N THR A 139 10.24 -7.08 -2.86
CA THR A 139 9.82 -7.56 -1.53
C THR A 139 10.55 -6.85 -0.39
N THR A 140 10.18 -7.17 0.85
CA THR A 140 10.77 -6.65 2.07
C THR A 140 11.76 -7.66 2.66
N PHE A 141 12.92 -7.18 3.08
CA PHE A 141 14.01 -7.96 3.65
C PHE A 141 14.40 -7.47 5.05
N TYR A 142 14.99 -8.35 5.85
CA TYR A 142 15.64 -7.92 7.08
C TYR A 142 16.96 -7.20 6.79
N ILE A 143 17.15 -6.02 7.39
CA ILE A 143 18.39 -5.22 7.31
C ILE A 143 19.62 -6.01 7.72
N ARG A 144 19.51 -6.88 8.74
CA ARG A 144 20.62 -7.71 9.21
C ARG A 144 21.23 -8.60 8.12
N HIS A 145 20.47 -8.93 7.07
CA HIS A 145 20.90 -9.76 5.95
C HIS A 145 21.37 -8.95 4.74
N GLU A 146 21.50 -7.63 4.85
CA GLU A 146 21.92 -6.77 3.75
C GLU A 146 23.19 -7.25 3.04
N LYS A 147 24.24 -7.59 3.80
CA LYS A 147 25.52 -8.08 3.25
C LYS A 147 25.36 -9.45 2.59
N ASP A 148 24.52 -10.31 3.15
CA ASP A 148 24.24 -11.64 2.61
C ASP A 148 23.48 -11.54 1.28
N ILE A 149 22.48 -10.66 1.20
CA ILE A 149 21.74 -10.37 -0.04
C ILE A 149 22.69 -9.88 -1.13
N TYR A 150 23.53 -8.88 -0.83
CA TYR A 150 24.53 -8.39 -1.79
C TYR A 150 25.44 -9.51 -2.27
N LYS A 151 25.98 -10.33 -1.35
CA LYS A 151 26.87 -11.44 -1.69
C LYS A 151 26.18 -12.48 -2.58
N SER A 152 24.95 -12.89 -2.24
CA SER A 152 24.17 -13.87 -2.99
C SER A 152 23.79 -13.36 -4.38
N LEU A 153 23.46 -12.08 -4.52
CA LEU A 153 23.23 -11.44 -5.81
C LEU A 153 24.52 -11.35 -6.63
N ASN A 154 25.61 -10.88 -6.03
CA ASN A 154 26.89 -10.78 -6.72
C ASN A 154 27.34 -12.14 -7.28
N GLN A 155 27.23 -13.21 -6.49
CA GLN A 155 27.56 -14.57 -6.93
C GLN A 155 26.62 -15.10 -8.03
N THR A 156 25.33 -14.79 -7.92
CA THR A 156 24.32 -15.19 -8.92
C THR A 156 24.54 -14.48 -10.24
N LEU A 157 24.79 -13.18 -10.20
CA LEU A 157 24.88 -12.32 -11.38
C LEU A 157 26.27 -12.38 -12.04
N SER A 158 27.36 -12.57 -11.28
CA SER A 158 28.71 -12.71 -11.87
C SER A 158 28.85 -13.92 -12.81
N ASN A 159 27.99 -14.94 -12.62
CA ASN A 159 27.97 -16.14 -13.44
C ASN A 159 26.96 -16.07 -14.60
N TYR A 160 26.20 -14.98 -14.71
CA TYR A 160 25.21 -14.80 -15.76
C TYR A 160 25.90 -14.24 -17.00
N LYS A 161 25.91 -15.03 -18.09
CA LYS A 161 26.61 -14.70 -19.35
C LYS A 161 25.70 -14.63 -20.57
N TYR A 162 24.39 -14.56 -20.37
CA TYR A 162 23.45 -14.61 -21.48
C TYR A 162 23.24 -13.23 -22.10
N ASP A 163 23.42 -13.13 -23.42
CA ASP A 163 22.92 -11.99 -24.20
C ASP A 163 21.40 -12.11 -24.30
N CYS A 164 20.71 -11.44 -23.38
CA CYS A 164 19.26 -11.48 -23.28
C CYS A 164 18.67 -10.20 -23.86
N LEU A 165 18.01 -10.36 -25.02
CA LEU A 165 17.30 -9.28 -25.70
C LEU A 165 15.80 -9.42 -25.42
N LEU A 166 15.22 -8.37 -24.85
CA LEU A 166 13.78 -8.23 -24.70
C LEU A 166 13.25 -7.27 -25.75
N GLN A 167 12.00 -7.50 -26.14
CA GLN A 167 11.24 -6.59 -26.97
C GLN A 167 10.01 -6.16 -26.19
N THR A 168 9.83 -4.85 -26.06
CA THR A 168 8.52 -4.30 -25.70
C THR A 168 7.54 -4.67 -26.80
N ASN A 169 6.30 -5.06 -26.46
CA ASN A 169 5.37 -5.61 -27.44
C ASN A 169 5.12 -4.64 -28.62
N PRO A 170 5.38 -5.05 -29.88
CA PRO A 170 5.46 -4.13 -31.01
C PRO A 170 4.13 -3.78 -31.70
N ARG A 171 3.03 -4.42 -31.30
CA ARG A 171 1.72 -4.11 -31.86
C ARG A 171 1.10 -3.03 -30.99
N LEU A 172 1.04 -1.79 -31.48
CA LEU A 172 0.04 -0.72 -31.23
C LEU A 172 -0.89 -0.91 -30.00
N ASN A 173 -0.32 -1.34 -28.89
CA ASN A 173 -1.03 -1.68 -27.69
C ASN A 173 -0.47 -0.67 -26.71
N PRO A 174 -1.28 0.32 -26.31
CA PRO A 174 -0.87 1.25 -25.29
C PRO A 174 -0.50 0.46 -24.03
N PRO A 175 0.19 1.09 -23.05
CA PRO A 175 0.31 0.51 -21.73
C PRO A 175 -1.04 -0.07 -21.29
N THR A 176 -1.03 -1.32 -20.83
CA THR A 176 -2.25 -2.01 -20.42
C THR A 176 -2.70 -1.42 -19.09
N LEU A 177 -3.97 -1.01 -19.01
CA LEU A 177 -4.56 -0.65 -17.73
C LEU A 177 -4.88 -1.93 -16.94
N THR A 178 -4.19 -2.15 -15.83
CA THR A 178 -4.49 -3.24 -14.91
C THR A 178 -4.84 -2.68 -13.53
N ASN A 179 -6.13 -2.75 -13.18
CA ASN A 179 -6.68 -2.14 -11.98
C ASN A 179 -6.46 -0.62 -11.94
N THR A 180 -5.31 -0.17 -11.44
CA THR A 180 -4.89 1.23 -11.27
C THR A 180 -3.57 1.56 -11.95
N TYR A 181 -2.95 0.62 -12.65
CA TYR A 181 -1.63 0.81 -13.26
C TYR A 181 -1.70 0.84 -14.78
N ALA A 182 -0.91 1.72 -15.39
CA ALA A 182 -0.57 1.66 -16.81
C ALA A 182 0.78 0.95 -16.96
N LEU A 183 0.77 -0.23 -17.59
CA LEU A 183 1.93 -1.11 -17.71
C LEU A 183 2.37 -1.28 -19.17
N TRP A 184 3.63 -0.97 -19.48
CA TRP A 184 4.21 -1.24 -20.78
C TRP A 184 4.82 -2.65 -20.80
N ASP A 185 4.06 -3.58 -21.36
CA ASP A 185 4.39 -5.01 -21.31
C ASP A 185 5.58 -5.37 -22.21
N THR A 186 6.37 -6.33 -21.73
CA THR A 186 7.51 -6.90 -22.46
C THR A 186 7.30 -8.39 -22.70
N ASN A 187 7.97 -8.95 -23.71
CA ASN A 187 8.05 -10.39 -23.82
C ASN A 187 8.85 -10.99 -22.65
N ASN A 188 8.60 -12.25 -22.34
CA ASN A 188 9.32 -12.99 -21.30
C ASN A 188 10.15 -14.12 -21.95
N PRO A 189 11.31 -13.81 -22.56
CA PRO A 189 12.19 -14.85 -23.09
C PRO A 189 12.75 -15.70 -21.94
N SER A 190 13.11 -16.95 -22.23
CA SER A 190 13.60 -17.90 -21.21
C SER A 190 14.79 -17.36 -20.41
N CYS A 191 15.69 -16.59 -21.03
CA CYS A 191 16.82 -15.96 -20.35
C CYS A 191 16.39 -14.98 -19.25
N LEU A 192 15.31 -14.21 -19.48
CA LEU A 192 14.79 -13.26 -18.50
C LEU A 192 14.07 -13.98 -17.36
N GLN A 193 13.26 -14.98 -17.69
CA GLN A 193 12.62 -15.84 -16.69
C GLN A 193 13.66 -16.51 -15.79
N GLU A 194 14.70 -17.11 -16.38
CA GLU A 194 15.77 -17.77 -15.63
C GLU A 194 16.52 -16.78 -14.73
N LEU A 195 16.77 -15.55 -15.21
CA LEU A 195 17.39 -14.50 -14.41
C LEU A 195 16.51 -14.12 -13.21
N SER A 196 15.22 -13.93 -13.43
CA SER A 196 14.26 -13.64 -12.36
C SER A 196 14.24 -14.76 -11.32
N ASP A 197 14.11 -16.01 -11.76
CA ASP A 197 14.06 -17.19 -10.88
C ASP A 197 15.34 -17.34 -10.06
N ARG A 198 16.51 -17.08 -10.67
CA ARG A 198 17.80 -17.10 -9.98
C ARG A 198 17.90 -16.00 -8.93
N ILE A 199 17.46 -14.78 -9.24
CA ILE A 199 17.43 -13.65 -8.30
C ILE A 199 16.52 -13.99 -7.11
N VAL A 200 15.31 -14.49 -7.36
CA VAL A 200 14.36 -14.88 -6.31
C VAL A 200 14.96 -16.00 -5.46
N ASN A 201 15.46 -17.08 -6.07
CA ASN A 201 16.09 -18.19 -5.35
C ASN A 201 17.28 -17.76 -4.47
N ALA A 202 18.08 -16.81 -4.94
CA ALA A 202 19.25 -16.32 -4.21
C ALA A 202 18.88 -15.41 -3.03
N THR A 203 17.69 -14.81 -3.01
CA THR A 203 17.35 -13.75 -2.06
C THR A 203 16.15 -14.06 -1.16
N TYR A 204 15.24 -14.95 -1.57
CA TYR A 204 14.06 -15.32 -0.75
C TYR A 204 14.40 -15.82 0.67
N PRO A 205 15.56 -16.43 0.99
CA PRO A 205 15.86 -16.84 2.36
C PRO A 205 16.03 -15.66 3.34
N TYR A 206 16.18 -14.44 2.85
CA TYR A 206 16.45 -13.24 3.66
C TYR A 206 15.22 -12.33 3.84
N ILE A 207 14.06 -12.73 3.29
CA ILE A 207 12.86 -11.90 3.32
C ILE A 207 12.30 -11.78 4.72
N ASP A 208 11.63 -10.66 4.98
CA ASP A 208 10.85 -10.47 6.18
C ASP A 208 9.63 -11.39 6.16
N GLU A 209 9.40 -12.16 7.22
CA GLU A 209 8.27 -13.10 7.32
C GLU A 209 6.92 -12.38 7.19
N ARG A 210 6.83 -11.10 7.56
CA ARG A 210 5.60 -10.29 7.38
C ARG A 210 5.26 -10.07 5.91
N ALA A 211 6.26 -10.00 5.03
CA ALA A 211 6.04 -9.88 3.58
C ALA A 211 5.31 -11.11 3.02
N LYS A 212 5.41 -12.26 3.68
CA LYS A 212 4.70 -13.49 3.30
C LYS A 212 3.23 -13.52 3.72
N MET A 213 2.82 -12.61 4.60
CA MET A 213 1.47 -12.57 5.16
C MET A 213 0.59 -11.47 4.55
N GLN A 214 1.19 -10.48 3.90
CA GLN A 214 0.48 -9.31 3.37
C GLN A 214 0.32 -9.42 1.85
N ALA A 215 -0.81 -9.98 1.43
CA ALA A 215 -1.20 -9.91 0.03
C ALA A 215 -1.80 -8.54 -0.29
N PRO A 216 -1.39 -7.89 -1.40
CA PRO A 216 -2.09 -6.72 -1.91
C PRO A 216 -3.58 -7.01 -2.16
N SER A 217 -4.45 -6.06 -1.84
CA SER A 217 -5.91 -6.23 -1.93
C SER A 217 -6.42 -6.61 -3.33
N TRP A 218 -5.75 -6.16 -4.39
CA TRP A 218 -6.12 -6.51 -5.77
C TRP A 218 -6.04 -8.02 -6.07
N ILE A 219 -5.27 -8.78 -5.29
CA ILE A 219 -5.22 -10.25 -5.44
C ILE A 219 -6.55 -10.88 -5.04
N ASP A 220 -7.29 -10.27 -4.11
CA ASP A 220 -8.60 -10.76 -3.69
C ASP A 220 -9.67 -10.60 -4.78
N GLU A 221 -9.43 -9.78 -5.79
CA GLU A 221 -10.32 -9.57 -6.94
C GLU A 221 -10.07 -10.58 -8.07
N LEU A 222 -8.97 -11.35 -8.03
CA LEU A 222 -8.62 -12.27 -9.10
C LEU A 222 -9.52 -13.53 -9.13
N PRO A 223 -9.76 -14.13 -10.31
CA PRO A 223 -10.41 -15.43 -10.39
C PRO A 223 -9.47 -16.56 -9.94
N GLU A 224 -10.05 -17.67 -9.48
CA GLU A 224 -9.31 -18.93 -9.32
C GLU A 224 -9.00 -19.55 -10.69
N PRO A 225 -7.85 -20.26 -10.86
CA PRO A 225 -6.86 -20.62 -9.84
C PRO A 225 -5.76 -19.57 -9.61
N ILE A 226 -5.76 -18.46 -10.36
CA ILE A 226 -4.67 -17.46 -10.35
C ILE A 226 -4.54 -16.81 -8.97
N LYS A 227 -5.68 -16.49 -8.33
CA LYS A 227 -5.70 -15.97 -6.96
C LYS A 227 -4.92 -16.85 -5.99
N SER A 228 -5.25 -18.14 -5.92
CA SER A 228 -4.55 -19.09 -5.03
C SER A 228 -3.07 -19.21 -5.37
N LEU A 229 -2.71 -19.22 -6.66
CA LEU A 229 -1.31 -19.26 -7.09
C LEU A 229 -0.53 -18.03 -6.64
N LYS A 230 -1.07 -16.81 -6.82
CA LYS A 230 -0.40 -15.58 -6.38
C LYS A 230 -0.29 -15.49 -4.86
N LYS A 231 -1.33 -15.89 -4.11
CA LYS A 231 -1.25 -15.99 -2.64
C LYS A 231 -0.18 -16.98 -2.19
N LYS A 232 -0.03 -18.11 -2.89
CA LYS A 232 1.06 -19.07 -2.64
C LYS A 232 2.43 -18.45 -2.92
N MET A 233 2.60 -17.73 -4.04
CA MET A 233 3.87 -17.05 -4.35
C MET A 233 4.26 -16.02 -3.27
N ILE A 234 3.29 -15.26 -2.75
CA ILE A 234 3.53 -14.36 -1.62
C ILE A 234 3.92 -15.13 -0.37
N LYS A 235 3.18 -16.18 -0.02
CA LYS A 235 3.46 -16.98 1.17
C LYS A 235 4.87 -17.58 1.15
N ASP A 236 5.33 -18.03 -0.01
CA ASP A 236 6.61 -18.71 -0.13
C ASP A 236 7.77 -17.73 -0.36
N PHE A 237 7.53 -16.63 -1.10
CA PHE A 237 8.57 -15.76 -1.63
C PHE A 237 8.32 -14.26 -1.42
N GLY A 238 7.31 -13.85 -0.66
CA GLY A 238 7.04 -12.45 -0.33
C GLY A 238 6.68 -11.55 -1.52
N SER A 239 6.33 -12.12 -2.68
CA SER A 239 5.93 -11.37 -3.87
C SER A 239 5.01 -12.21 -4.79
N PRO A 240 3.97 -11.63 -5.41
CA PRO A 240 2.99 -12.40 -6.19
C PRO A 240 3.42 -12.77 -7.61
N ASN A 241 4.44 -12.09 -8.15
CA ASN A 241 4.83 -12.17 -9.57
C ASN A 241 6.23 -12.77 -9.74
N VAL A 242 6.45 -13.96 -9.16
CA VAL A 242 7.72 -14.70 -9.24
C VAL A 242 7.54 -16.05 -9.93
N PHE A 243 8.62 -16.65 -10.42
CA PHE A 243 8.61 -17.95 -11.10
C PHE A 243 7.59 -17.99 -12.24
N SER A 244 6.73 -19.01 -12.28
CA SER A 244 5.70 -19.15 -13.31
C SER A 244 4.67 -18.01 -13.35
N GLN A 245 4.65 -17.15 -12.32
CA GLN A 245 3.80 -15.95 -12.25
C GLN A 245 4.55 -14.66 -12.61
N PHE A 246 5.81 -14.76 -13.02
CA PHE A 246 6.60 -13.61 -13.46
C PHE A 246 6.00 -13.01 -14.74
N GLN A 247 5.74 -11.71 -14.69
CA GLN A 247 5.06 -10.93 -15.74
C GLN A 247 5.87 -9.65 -15.96
N PRO A 248 6.87 -9.65 -16.85
CA PRO A 248 7.80 -8.53 -17.00
C PRO A 248 7.13 -7.34 -17.71
N HIS A 249 7.16 -6.18 -17.06
CA HIS A 249 6.58 -4.93 -17.56
C HIS A 249 7.35 -3.72 -17.03
N ILE A 250 7.13 -2.57 -17.66
CA ILE A 250 7.58 -1.26 -17.19
C ILE A 250 6.35 -0.47 -16.75
N THR A 251 6.28 -0.07 -15.48
CA THR A 251 5.20 0.80 -15.00
C THR A 251 5.42 2.22 -15.51
N VAL A 252 4.44 2.78 -16.21
CA VAL A 252 4.52 4.14 -16.77
C VAL A 252 3.58 5.14 -16.12
N ALA A 253 2.52 4.68 -15.45
CA ALA A 253 1.67 5.52 -14.62
C ALA A 253 0.90 4.66 -13.60
N HIS A 254 0.40 5.33 -12.56
CA HIS A 254 -0.54 4.77 -11.60
C HIS A 254 -1.54 5.85 -11.22
N ASP A 255 -2.81 5.48 -11.17
CA ASP A 255 -3.88 6.34 -10.69
C ASP A 255 -4.93 5.48 -9.97
N ASP A 256 -5.10 5.71 -8.67
CA ASP A 256 -6.15 5.13 -7.85
C ASP A 256 -7.30 6.11 -7.55
N ILE A 257 -7.26 7.33 -8.11
CA ILE A 257 -8.26 8.39 -7.95
C ILE A 257 -9.22 8.42 -9.14
N ASP A 258 -8.75 8.58 -10.39
CA ASP A 258 -9.59 8.74 -11.59
C ASP A 258 -9.13 7.88 -12.79
N ARG A 259 -9.30 6.57 -12.61
CA ARG A 259 -8.88 5.52 -13.57
C ARG A 259 -9.45 5.71 -14.98
N ASP A 260 -10.59 6.37 -15.12
CA ASP A 260 -11.29 6.54 -16.41
C ASP A 260 -10.56 7.52 -17.32
N VAL A 261 -9.93 8.56 -16.74
CA VAL A 261 -9.10 9.51 -17.50
C VAL A 261 -7.88 8.78 -18.06
N MET A 262 -7.14 8.06 -17.21
CA MET A 262 -5.99 7.27 -17.66
C MET A 262 -6.38 6.23 -18.73
N ASN A 263 -7.49 5.50 -18.55
CA ASN A 263 -8.00 4.56 -19.54
C ASN A 263 -8.27 5.22 -20.91
N THR A 264 -8.85 6.43 -20.89
CA THR A 264 -9.18 7.20 -22.10
C THR A 264 -7.91 7.62 -22.84
N VAL A 265 -6.90 8.07 -22.10
CA VAL A 265 -5.60 8.50 -22.64
C VAL A 265 -4.85 7.33 -23.26
N LEU A 266 -4.85 6.17 -22.60
CA LEU A 266 -4.24 4.96 -23.10
C LEU A 266 -4.89 4.51 -24.42
N LYS A 267 -6.23 4.49 -24.51
CA LYS A 267 -6.94 4.10 -25.74
C LYS A 267 -6.79 5.10 -26.90
N GLY A 268 -6.56 6.38 -26.60
CA GLY A 268 -6.45 7.44 -27.59
C GLY A 268 -4.99 7.84 -27.87
N SER A 269 -4.51 8.83 -27.12
CA SER A 269 -3.28 9.58 -27.38
C SER A 269 -1.98 8.76 -27.25
N VAL A 270 -1.99 7.66 -26.50
CA VAL A 270 -0.82 6.78 -26.27
C VAL A 270 -0.81 5.56 -27.22
N SER A 271 -1.76 5.46 -28.15
CA SER A 271 -1.91 4.29 -29.03
C SER A 271 -0.72 3.98 -29.95
N ALA A 272 0.23 4.92 -30.11
CA ALA A 272 1.50 4.72 -30.81
C ALA A 272 2.69 4.93 -29.86
N THR A 273 3.20 3.83 -29.31
CA THR A 273 4.49 3.79 -28.61
C THR A 273 5.57 3.29 -29.57
N ASN A 274 6.79 3.80 -29.40
CA ASN A 274 7.92 3.28 -30.16
C ASN A 274 8.38 1.97 -29.53
N ASN A 275 8.59 0.96 -30.36
CA ASN A 275 9.15 -0.30 -29.89
C ASN A 275 10.55 -0.05 -29.35
N CYS A 276 10.82 -0.59 -28.17
CA CYS A 276 12.14 -0.61 -27.62
C CYS A 276 12.67 -2.02 -27.46
N THR A 277 13.92 -2.21 -27.85
CA THR A 277 14.67 -3.42 -27.57
C THR A 277 15.53 -3.16 -26.34
N ILE A 278 15.34 -3.97 -25.30
CA ILE A 278 16.10 -3.86 -24.05
C ILE A 278 17.16 -4.96 -24.09
N GLN A 279 18.42 -4.56 -24.03
CA GLN A 279 19.51 -5.48 -23.73
C GLN A 279 19.82 -5.37 -22.23
N ILE A 280 19.84 -6.51 -21.52
CA ILE A 280 20.09 -6.52 -20.07
C ILE A 280 21.56 -6.21 -19.80
N ARG A 281 21.94 -4.93 -19.71
CA ARG A 281 23.32 -4.51 -19.42
C ARG A 281 23.60 -4.32 -17.94
N GLN A 282 22.55 -4.11 -17.15
CA GLN A 282 22.67 -3.78 -15.74
C GLN A 282 21.45 -4.27 -14.96
N VAL A 283 21.71 -5.03 -13.89
CA VAL A 283 20.74 -5.27 -12.82
C VAL A 283 21.12 -4.40 -11.64
N SER A 284 20.15 -3.70 -11.07
CA SER A 284 20.36 -2.86 -9.88
C SER A 284 19.38 -3.21 -8.78
N VAL A 285 19.72 -2.77 -7.58
CA VAL A 285 18.91 -2.94 -6.38
C VAL A 285 18.67 -1.57 -5.81
N GLY A 286 17.42 -1.11 -5.84
CA GLY A 286 17.04 0.25 -5.47
C GLY A 286 16.03 0.32 -4.34
N SER A 287 15.98 1.50 -3.71
CA SER A 287 14.92 1.84 -2.77
C SER A 287 13.57 1.97 -3.48
N VAL A 288 12.54 1.46 -2.82
CA VAL A 288 11.17 1.44 -3.34
C VAL A 288 10.47 2.75 -3.00
N GLY A 289 9.95 3.42 -4.02
CA GLY A 289 9.06 4.56 -3.90
C GLY A 289 7.59 4.14 -3.88
N ASN A 290 6.70 5.11 -4.06
CA ASN A 290 5.27 4.83 -4.12
C ASN A 290 4.95 3.83 -5.24
N TYR A 291 3.94 3.00 -5.01
CA TYR A 291 3.41 2.05 -6.01
C TYR A 291 4.43 1.04 -6.56
N GLY A 292 5.45 0.72 -5.76
CA GLY A 292 6.49 -0.25 -6.14
C GLY A 292 7.54 0.30 -7.11
N THR A 293 7.52 1.61 -7.41
CA THR A 293 8.51 2.25 -8.27
C THR A 293 9.91 2.22 -7.66
N VAL A 294 10.95 2.40 -8.48
CA VAL A 294 12.30 2.63 -7.98
C VAL A 294 12.54 4.13 -7.86
N MET A 295 13.06 4.57 -6.72
CA MET A 295 13.42 5.96 -6.49
C MET A 295 14.64 6.34 -7.33
N ARG A 296 14.53 7.42 -8.10
CA ARG A 296 15.58 7.91 -9.00
C ARG A 296 16.88 8.21 -8.24
N GLY A 297 17.99 7.62 -8.70
CA GLY A 297 19.31 7.83 -8.10
C GLY A 297 19.46 7.26 -6.68
N LYS A 298 18.57 6.35 -6.27
CA LYS A 298 18.61 5.64 -4.98
C LYS A 298 18.88 4.15 -5.16
N ASP A 299 19.65 3.80 -6.18
CA ASP A 299 20.25 2.47 -6.25
C ASP A 299 21.25 2.32 -5.11
N LYS A 300 21.16 1.16 -4.47
CA LYS A 300 22.09 0.71 -3.45
C LYS A 300 23.25 -0.04 -4.07
N TRP A 301 22.95 -0.92 -5.03
CA TRP A 301 23.93 -1.76 -5.72
C TRP A 301 23.60 -1.84 -7.21
N SER A 302 24.64 -1.98 -8.02
CA SER A 302 24.53 -2.20 -9.46
C SER A 302 25.51 -3.28 -9.90
N PHE A 303 25.03 -4.17 -10.75
CA PHE A 303 25.76 -5.29 -11.31
C PHE A 303 25.75 -5.12 -12.83
N LEU A 304 26.93 -4.83 -13.38
CA LEU A 304 27.12 -4.63 -14.81
C LEU A 304 27.49 -5.95 -15.48
N PHE A 305 27.00 -6.11 -16.71
CA PHE A 305 27.37 -7.23 -17.56
C PHE A 305 28.20 -6.72 -18.73
N ASP A 306 29.39 -7.27 -18.89
CA ASP A 306 30.25 -7.04 -20.05
C ASP A 306 29.85 -8.04 -21.14
N PHE A 307 29.33 -7.51 -22.25
CA PHE A 307 29.04 -8.27 -23.48
C PHE A 307 29.85 -7.72 -24.64
#